data_AF-A0A392SMT3-F1
#
_entry.id   AF-A0A392SMT3-F1
#
_cell.length_a   1.000
_cell.length_b   1.000
_cell.length_c   1.000
_cell.angle_alpha   90.00
_cell.angle_beta   90.00
_cell.angle_gamma   90.00
#
_symmetry.space_group_name_H-M   'P 1'
#
loop_
_entity.id
_entity.type
_entity.pdbx_description
1 polymer ?
#
loop_
_entity_poly.entity_id
_entity_poly.type
_entity_poly.pdbx_seq_one_letter_code
_entity_poly.pdbx_strand_id
1 'polypeptide(L)' 'MSSLMSKELELIEEFRDLNLVCERTTKSVKLGMLKLTNDFLEEVVEKQKTDARLLKFKALIEKGKELDIKIDEDG' A
#
# COMPACT_ATOMS: atom_id res chain seq x y z
N MET A 1 -30.71 -0.38 -10.18
CA MET A 1 -30.08 -0.39 -8.84
C MET A 1 -30.34 0.94 -8.16
N SER A 2 -30.40 1.00 -6.83
CA SER A 2 -30.49 2.29 -6.12
C SER A 2 -29.19 3.07 -6.33
N SER A 3 -29.24 4.42 -6.30
CA SER A 3 -28.03 5.23 -6.50
C SER A 3 -26.96 4.97 -5.43
N LEU A 4 -27.38 4.53 -4.23
CA LEU A 4 -26.49 4.10 -3.15
C LEU A 4 -25.77 2.78 -3.47
N MET A 5 -26.45 1.79 -4.05
CA MET A 5 -25.81 0.53 -4.46
C MET A 5 -24.79 0.74 -5.59
N SER A 6 -25.07 1.65 -6.52
CA SER A 6 -24.15 1.96 -7.61
C SER A 6 -22.84 2.58 -7.11
N LYS A 7 -22.93 3.55 -6.18
CA LYS A 7 -21.74 4.17 -5.55
C LYS A 7 -20.93 3.19 -4.71
N GLU A 8 -21.60 2.26 -4.04
CA GLU A 8 -20.92 1.22 -3.26
C GLU A 8 -20.11 0.28 -4.17
N LEU A 9 -20.67 -0.12 -5.31
CA LEU A 9 -19.97 -0.97 -6.28
C LEU A 9 -18.78 -0.25 -6.95
N GLU A 10 -18.93 1.02 -7.28
CA GLU A 10 -17.87 1.87 -7.84
C GLU A 10 -16.67 1.99 -6.89
N LEU A 11 -16.89 2.26 -5.60
CA LEU A 11 -15.82 2.26 -4.60
C LEU A 11 -15.13 0.89 -4.48
N ILE A 12 -15.89 -0.21 -4.55
CA ILE A 12 -15.32 -1.56 -4.47
C ILE A 12 -14.48 -1.89 -5.71
N GLU A 13 -14.82 -1.35 -6.88
CA GLU A 13 -13.99 -1.45 -8.09
C GLU A 13 -12.71 -0.62 -7.97
N GLU A 14 -12.79 0.63 -7.52
CA GLU A 14 -11.60 1.47 -7.29
C GLU A 14 -10.61 0.78 -6.33
N PHE A 15 -11.09 0.20 -5.22
CA PHE A 15 -10.22 -0.52 -4.29
C PHE A 15 -9.63 -1.81 -4.85
N ARG A 16 -10.31 -2.47 -5.80
CA ARG A 16 -9.76 -3.63 -6.51
C ARG A 16 -8.64 -3.23 -7.46
N ASP A 17 -8.76 -2.08 -8.14
CA ASP A 17 -7.69 -1.54 -8.99
C ASP A 17 -6.43 -1.19 -8.17
N LEU A 18 -6.61 -0.82 -6.90
CA LEU A 18 -5.54 -0.64 -5.91
C LEU A 18 -4.94 -1.95 -5.36
N ASN A 19 -5.30 -3.12 -5.92
CA ASN A 19 -4.86 -4.45 -5.48
C ASN A 19 -5.18 -4.76 -3.99
N LEU A 20 -6.22 -4.13 -3.45
CA LEU A 20 -6.69 -4.40 -2.10
C LEU A 20 -7.71 -5.54 -2.10
N VAL A 21 -7.58 -6.44 -1.13
CA VAL A 21 -8.62 -7.37 -0.72
C VAL A 21 -9.74 -6.59 -0.04
N CYS A 22 -10.93 -6.63 -0.63
CA CYS A 22 -12.13 -5.99 -0.08
C CYS A 22 -13.09 -7.04 0.47
N GLU A 23 -13.40 -6.98 1.77
CA GLU A 23 -14.43 -7.81 2.40
C GLU A 23 -15.57 -6.90 2.87
N ARG A 24 -16.76 -7.07 2.28
CA ARG A 24 -17.96 -6.32 2.66
C ARG A 24 -18.72 -7.04 3.78
N THR A 25 -19.07 -6.30 4.83
CA THR A 25 -20.04 -6.72 5.85
C THR A 25 -21.29 -5.86 5.78
N THR A 26 -22.35 -6.22 6.51
CA THR A 26 -23.61 -5.45 6.52
C THR A 26 -23.46 -4.01 7.05
N LYS A 27 -22.35 -3.68 7.71
CA LYS A 27 -22.14 -2.37 8.36
C LYS A 27 -20.79 -1.70 8.02
N SER A 28 -19.91 -2.37 7.29
CA SER A 28 -18.57 -1.85 6.97
C SER A 28 -17.94 -2.56 5.78
N VAL A 29 -16.92 -1.96 5.21
CA VAL A 29 -15.99 -2.59 4.27
C VAL A 29 -14.64 -2.72 4.96
N LYS A 30 -14.05 -3.92 4.95
CA LYS A 30 -12.67 -4.13 5.36
C LYS A 30 -11.79 -4.12 4.11
N LEU A 31 -10.69 -3.40 4.19
CA LEU A 31 -9.65 -3.37 3.17
C LEU A 31 -8.41 -4.06 3.75
N GLY A 32 -7.84 -5.01 3.02
CA GLY A 32 -6.59 -5.68 3.35
C GLY A 32 -5.67 -5.68 2.14
N MET A 33 -4.36 -5.52 2.32
CA MET A 33 -3.42 -5.70 1.21
C MET A 33 -3.07 -7.18 1.04
N LEU A 34 -2.92 -7.64 -0.19
CA LEU A 34 -2.29 -8.92 -0.47
C LEU A 34 -0.85 -8.89 0.07
N LYS A 35 -0.55 -9.78 1.01
CA LYS A 35 0.79 -9.91 1.59
C LYS A 35 1.57 -10.98 0.84
N LEU A 36 2.56 -10.56 0.07
CA LEU A 36 3.58 -11.46 -0.48
C LEU A 36 4.61 -11.77 0.61
N THR A 37 4.78 -13.05 0.93
CA THR A 37 5.82 -13.53 1.85
C THR A 37 6.83 -14.34 1.06
N ASN A 38 8.09 -13.92 1.09
CA ASN A 38 9.21 -14.64 0.49
C ASN A 38 10.48 -14.29 1.27
N ASP A 39 11.33 -15.29 1.52
CA ASP A 39 12.63 -15.16 2.19
C ASP A 39 13.52 -14.08 1.55
N PHE A 40 13.41 -13.87 0.24
CA PHE A 40 14.10 -12.78 -0.46
C PHE A 40 13.74 -11.40 0.10
N LEU A 41 12.47 -11.17 0.44
CA LEU A 41 12.03 -9.89 1.01
C LEU A 41 12.60 -9.69 2.42
N GLU A 42 12.79 -10.75 3.21
CA GLU A 42 13.48 -10.67 4.50
C GLU A 42 14.95 -10.28 4.31
N GLU A 43 15.64 -10.89 3.35
CA GLU A 43 17.04 -10.55 3.01
C GLU A 43 17.18 -9.09 2.55
N VAL A 44 16.25 -8.61 1.72
CA VAL A 44 16.20 -7.22 1.29
C VAL A 44 16.06 -6.29 2.50
N VAL A 45 15.15 -6.57 3.42
CA VAL A 45 14.97 -5.76 4.65
C VAL A 45 16.24 -5.71 5.48
N GLU A 46 16.96 -6.83 5.66
CA GLU A 46 18.22 -6.83 6.40
C GLU A 46 19.30 -5.98 5.72
N LYS A 47 19.42 -6.08 4.38
CA LYS A 47 20.36 -5.24 3.62
C LYS A 47 20.04 -3.76 3.74
N GLN A 48 18.75 -3.38 3.64
CA GLN A 48 18.29 -1.99 3.74
C GLN A 48 18.63 -1.33 5.07
N LYS A 49 18.69 -2.07 6.19
CA LYS A 49 19.07 -1.52 7.51
C LYS A 49 20.47 -0.91 7.52
N THR A 50 21.35 -1.38 6.65
CA THR A 50 22.74 -0.90 6.55
C THR A 50 22.96 0.10 5.42
N ASP A 51 21.97 0.30 4.54
CA ASP A 51 22.07 1.22 3.43
C ASP A 51 21.98 2.68 3.91
N ALA A 52 23.08 3.42 3.73
CA ALA A 52 23.20 4.79 4.20
C ALA A 52 22.22 5.78 3.52
N ARG A 53 21.78 5.50 2.28
CA ARG A 53 20.83 6.35 1.56
C ARG A 53 19.42 6.12 2.10
N LEU A 54 19.03 4.87 2.32
CA LEU A 54 17.74 4.51 2.90
C LEU A 54 17.60 4.98 4.34
N LEU A 55 18.66 4.88 5.15
CA LEU A 55 18.67 5.44 6.51
C LEU A 55 18.45 6.96 6.53
N LYS A 56 19.04 7.70 5.58
CA LYS A 56 18.79 9.13 5.43
C LYS A 56 17.33 9.42 5.06
N PHE A 57 16.76 8.66 4.13
CA PHE A 57 15.35 8.80 3.77
C PHE A 57 14.43 8.48 4.94
N LYS A 58 14.67 7.38 5.67
CA LYS A 58 13.91 7.02 6.86
C LYS A 58 13.91 8.16 7.89
N ALA A 59 15.08 8.74 8.17
CA ALA A 59 15.20 9.87 9.08
C ALA A 59 14.49 11.16 8.59
N LEU A 60 14.29 11.33 7.27
CA LEU A 60 13.53 12.44 6.71
C LEU A 60 12.02 12.21 6.83
N ILE A 61 11.55 10.98 6.59
CA ILE A 61 10.14 10.57 6.78
C ILE A 61 9.74 10.74 8.25
N GLU A 62 10.57 10.28 9.18
CA GLU A 62 10.32 10.42 10.63
C GLU A 62 10.23 11.88 11.07
N LYS A 63 10.89 12.79 10.34
CA LYS A 63 10.81 14.24 10.57
C LYS A 63 9.62 14.90 9.88
N GLY A 64 8.75 14.12 9.22
CA GLY A 64 7.60 14.63 8.47
C GLY A 64 7.98 15.45 7.24
N LYS A 65 9.22 15.32 6.74
CA LYS A 65 9.63 15.98 5.50
C LYS A 65 9.15 15.16 4.32
N GLU A 66 8.45 15.83 3.42
CA GLU A 66 8.05 15.26 2.15
C GLU A 66 9.29 14.81 1.38
N LEU A 67 9.29 13.54 0.99
CA LEU A 67 10.30 12.99 0.11
C LEU A 67 9.66 12.84 -1.26
N ASP A 68 10.26 13.45 -2.27
CA ASP A 68 9.98 13.15 -3.68
C ASP A 68 10.51 11.75 -4.01
N ILE A 69 9.90 10.71 -3.44
CA ILE A 69 10.10 9.34 -3.87
C ILE A 69 9.29 9.19 -5.16
N LYS A 70 9.95 9.42 -6.29
CA LYS A 70 9.40 9.06 -7.59
C LYS A 70 9.41 7.54 -7.69
N ILE A 71 8.20 6.97 -7.67
CA ILE A 71 8.01 5.59 -8.08
C ILE A 71 8.30 5.57 -9.58
N ASP A 72 9.31 4.78 -9.93
CA ASP A 72 9.69 4.43 -11.30
C ASP A 72 8.51 3.70 -11.97
N GLU A 73 8.28 3.92 -13.26
CA GLU A 73 7.20 3.27 -14.02
C GLU A 73 7.43 1.75 -14.19
N ASP A 74 8.64 1.25 -13.90
CA ASP A 74 9.05 -0.14 -14.06
C ASP A 74 8.73 -1.04 -12.84
N GLY A 75 7.52 -0.89 -12.29
CA GLY A 75 7.02 -1.59 -11.08
C GLY A 75 7.41 -3.06 -10.90
#